data_AF-X1BT93-F1
#
_entry.id   AF-X1BT93-F1
#
_cell.length_a   1.000
_cell.length_b   1.000
_cell.length_c   1.000
_cell.angle_alpha   90.00
_cell.angle_beta   90.00
_cell.angle_gamma   90.00
#
_symmetry.space_group_name_H-M   'P 1'
#
loop_
_entity.id
_entity.type
_entity.pdbx_description
1 polymer ?
#
loop_
_entity_poly.entity_id
_entity_poly.type
_entity_poly.pdbx_seq_one_letter_code
_entity_poly.pdbx_strand_id
1 'polypeptide(L)'
;MDKDIYTLKNMGKVMRKRRKLGKYIFAKTMPNVSIHILLIIGSFFMILPFLWMIISSFKPNIDIISVDFKLFSANWTLDNYRKVISDMPIERSYFNSIFIATVATVSTVFSASAAGFLFSKLKFW
;
A
#
# COMPACT_ATOMS: atom_id res chain seq x y z
N MET A 1 -12.10 -1.42 -60.96
CA MET A 1 -13.50 -1.28 -60.54
C MET A 1 -13.84 -2.20 -59.38
N ASP A 2 -13.64 -3.52 -59.46
CA ASP A 2 -14.00 -4.43 -58.35
C ASP A 2 -13.02 -4.39 -57.15
N LYS A 3 -11.70 -4.29 -57.40
CA LYS A 3 -10.68 -4.17 -56.33
C LYS A 3 -10.87 -2.94 -55.43
N ASP A 4 -11.38 -1.84 -56.00
CA ASP A 4 -11.60 -0.58 -55.28
C ASP A 4 -12.72 -0.74 -54.24
N ILE A 5 -13.78 -1.49 -54.58
CA ILE A 5 -14.92 -1.76 -53.70
C ILE A 5 -14.51 -2.64 -52.50
N TYR A 6 -13.68 -3.66 -52.71
CA TYR A 6 -13.15 -4.48 -51.61
C TYR A 6 -12.23 -3.68 -50.68
N THR A 7 -11.43 -2.78 -51.24
CA THR A 7 -10.51 -1.94 -50.47
C THR A 7 -11.28 -0.97 -49.56
N LEU A 8 -12.31 -0.32 -50.10
CA LEU A 8 -13.18 0.58 -49.33
C LEU A 8 -13.97 -0.16 -48.23
N LYS A 9 -14.47 -1.37 -48.51
CA LYS A 9 -15.19 -2.18 -47.52
C LYS A 9 -14.29 -2.64 -46.37
N ASN A 10 -13.05 -3.01 -46.66
CA ASN A 10 -12.05 -3.37 -45.65
C ASN A 10 -11.60 -2.15 -44.84
N MET A 11 -11.42 -0.99 -45.48
CA MET A 11 -11.15 0.28 -44.80
C MET A 11 -12.28 0.64 -43.82
N GLY A 12 -13.54 0.47 -44.20
CA GLY A 12 -14.68 0.70 -43.30
C GLY A 12 -14.67 -0.20 -42.05
N LYS A 13 -14.27 -1.48 -42.19
CA LYS A 13 -14.10 -2.39 -41.05
C LYS A 13 -12.93 -2.00 -40.16
N VAL A 14 -11.79 -1.62 -40.75
CA VAL A 14 -10.60 -1.17 -40.03
C VAL A 14 -10.88 0.14 -39.27
N MET A 15 -11.57 1.09 -39.90
CA MET A 15 -11.98 2.35 -39.26
C MET A 15 -12.97 2.11 -38.11
N ARG A 16 -13.95 1.20 -38.27
CA ARG A 16 -14.84 0.81 -37.16
C ARG A 16 -14.11 0.15 -35.99
N LYS A 17 -13.12 -0.71 -36.28
CA LYS A 17 -12.31 -1.38 -35.23
C LYS A 17 -11.42 -0.38 -34.51
N ARG A 18 -10.76 0.54 -35.22
CA ARG A 18 -9.96 1.63 -34.63
C ARG A 18 -10.82 2.57 -33.77
N ARG A 19 -12.04 2.90 -34.22
CA ARG A 19 -12.98 3.73 -33.45
C ARG A 19 -13.43 3.07 -32.14
N LYS A 20 -13.63 1.74 -32.14
CA LYS A 20 -13.93 0.99 -30.91
C LYS A 20 -12.71 0.90 -30.00
N LEU A 21 -11.53 0.62 -30.54
CA LEU A 21 -10.28 0.49 -29.78
C LEU A 21 -9.91 1.81 -29.06
N GLY A 22 -10.07 2.95 -29.73
CA GLY A 22 -9.89 4.27 -29.10
C GLY A 22 -10.84 4.51 -27.94
N LYS A 23 -12.10 4.06 -28.03
CA LYS A 23 -13.06 4.13 -26.92
C LYS A 23 -12.70 3.18 -25.76
N TYR A 24 -12.17 1.98 -26.02
CA TYR A 24 -11.70 1.07 -24.97
C TYR A 24 -10.48 1.60 -24.22
N ILE A 25 -9.56 2.26 -24.92
CA ILE A 25 -8.39 2.89 -24.30
C ILE A 25 -8.85 4.13 -23.51
N PHE A 26 -9.65 5.03 -24.09
CA PHE A 26 -10.13 6.23 -23.39
C PHE A 26 -11.05 5.95 -22.20
N ALA A 27 -11.96 4.96 -22.30
CA ALA A 27 -12.83 4.56 -21.18
C ALA A 27 -12.06 3.85 -20.06
N LYS A 28 -10.87 3.31 -20.35
CA LYS A 28 -9.95 2.76 -19.34
C LYS A 28 -9.10 3.84 -18.67
N THR A 29 -9.02 5.04 -19.25
CA THR A 29 -8.09 6.10 -18.78
C THR A 29 -8.77 7.23 -18.02
N MET A 30 -10.11 7.39 -17.95
CA MET A 30 -10.78 8.35 -17.03
C MET A 30 -12.22 7.94 -16.66
N PRO A 31 -12.67 8.19 -15.39
CA PRO A 31 -12.38 9.38 -14.58
C PRO A 31 -11.47 9.10 -13.38
N ASN A 32 -10.16 9.29 -13.59
CA ASN A 32 -9.16 9.10 -12.54
C ASN A 32 -9.27 10.16 -11.44
N VAL A 33 -9.81 11.36 -11.71
CA VAL A 33 -9.87 12.44 -10.70
C VAL A 33 -10.73 12.05 -9.49
N SER A 34 -11.92 11.46 -9.69
CA SER A 34 -12.78 11.05 -8.57
C SER A 34 -12.15 9.93 -7.73
N ILE A 35 -11.46 8.99 -8.39
CA ILE A 35 -10.71 7.93 -7.71
C ILE A 35 -9.52 8.54 -6.94
N HIS A 36 -8.82 9.51 -7.52
CA HIS A 36 -7.69 10.17 -6.85
C HIS A 36 -8.18 11.01 -5.66
N ILE A 37 -9.31 11.71 -5.78
CA ILE A 37 -9.93 12.43 -4.65
C ILE A 37 -10.29 11.44 -3.54
N LEU A 38 -10.92 10.31 -3.87
CA LEU A 38 -11.25 9.26 -2.89
C LEU A 38 -10.00 8.69 -2.22
N LEU A 39 -8.94 8.41 -2.98
CA LEU A 39 -7.66 7.93 -2.48
C LEU A 39 -6.96 8.97 -1.59
N ILE A 40 -7.01 10.25 -1.96
CA ILE A 40 -6.45 11.36 -1.17
C ILE A 40 -7.19 11.47 0.16
N ILE A 41 -8.53 11.47 0.14
CA ILE A 41 -9.35 11.49 1.36
C ILE A 41 -9.03 10.27 2.24
N GLY A 42 -9.04 9.07 1.66
CA GLY A 42 -8.69 7.84 2.38
C GLY A 42 -7.28 7.88 2.98
N SER A 43 -6.31 8.43 2.26
CA SER A 43 -4.93 8.64 2.73
C SER A 43 -4.88 9.58 3.93
N PHE A 44 -5.60 10.71 3.89
CA PHE A 44 -5.69 11.62 5.04
C PHE A 44 -6.27 10.91 6.27
N PHE A 45 -7.36 10.17 6.12
CA PHE A 45 -7.95 9.39 7.21
C PHE A 45 -6.99 8.34 7.77
N MET A 46 -6.20 7.68 6.92
CA MET A 46 -5.18 6.73 7.36
C MET A 46 -4.01 7.40 8.08
N ILE A 47 -3.60 8.60 7.68
CA ILE A 47 -2.47 9.34 8.27
C ILE A 47 -2.81 9.94 9.63
N LEU A 48 -4.07 10.34 9.87
CA LEU A 48 -4.52 10.94 11.13
C LEU A 48 -4.09 10.17 12.39
N PRO A 49 -4.31 8.84 12.52
CA PRO A 49 -3.87 8.10 13.71
C PRO A 49 -2.34 8.08 13.87
N PHE A 50 -1.57 8.07 12.78
CA PHE A 50 -0.10 8.15 12.86
C PHE A 50 0.38 9.52 13.31
N LEU A 51 -0.23 10.61 12.81
CA LEU A 51 0.05 11.97 13.29
C LEU A 51 -0.28 12.11 14.77
N TRP A 52 -1.44 11.57 15.19
CA TRP A 52 -1.83 11.57 16.59
C TRP A 52 -0.85 10.78 17.46
N MET A 53 -0.37 9.62 16.98
CA MET A 53 0.63 8.80 17.67
C MET A 53 1.95 9.55 17.86
N ILE A 54 2.44 10.22 16.81
CA ILE A 54 3.68 11.01 16.87
C ILE A 54 3.51 12.18 17.83
N ILE A 55 2.43 12.95 17.73
CA ILE A 55 2.25 14.11 18.63
C ILE A 55 2.08 13.63 20.08
N SER A 56 1.38 12.53 20.29
CA SER A 56 1.14 11.97 21.64
C SER A 56 2.39 11.37 22.27
N SER A 57 3.37 10.88 21.48
CA SER A 57 4.62 10.35 22.04
C SER A 57 5.48 11.43 22.72
N PHE A 58 5.31 12.69 22.34
CA PHE A 58 5.95 13.85 22.98
C PHE A 58 5.17 14.45 24.15
N LYS A 59 3.96 13.96 24.45
CA LYS A 59 3.15 14.46 25.57
C LYS A 59 3.59 13.84 26.90
N PRO A 60 3.67 14.61 28.00
CA PRO A 60 3.96 14.05 29.31
C PRO A 60 2.83 13.12 29.78
N ASN A 61 3.16 12.08 30.53
CA ASN A 61 2.20 11.06 30.98
C ASN A 61 0.97 11.65 31.73
N ILE A 62 1.16 12.74 32.46
CA ILE A 62 0.08 13.45 33.17
C ILE A 62 -0.97 14.04 32.21
N ASP A 63 -0.56 14.42 30.99
CA ASP A 63 -1.42 14.98 29.95
C ASP A 63 -2.11 13.90 29.11
N ILE A 64 -1.66 12.65 29.20
CA ILE A 64 -2.29 11.50 28.52
C ILE A 64 -3.46 10.96 29.35
N ILE A 65 -3.38 11.09 30.69
CA ILE A 65 -4.41 10.63 31.63
C ILE A 65 -5.53 11.66 31.76
N SER A 66 -5.26 12.94 31.51
CA SER A 66 -6.30 13.98 31.48
C SER A 66 -7.17 13.81 30.23
N VAL A 67 -8.49 13.89 30.41
CA VAL A 67 -9.54 13.66 29.40
C VAL A 67 -9.56 14.73 28.29
N ASP A 68 -8.56 15.62 28.26
CA ASP A 68 -8.47 16.70 27.30
C ASP A 68 -7.89 16.18 25.97
N PHE A 69 -8.75 16.03 24.96
CA PHE A 69 -8.39 15.69 23.58
C PHE A 69 -7.68 16.87 22.89
N LYS A 70 -6.56 17.34 23.44
CA LYS A 70 -5.76 18.44 22.90
C LYS A 70 -4.81 17.90 21.84
N LEU A 71 -4.98 18.32 20.58
CA LEU A 71 -4.08 17.96 19.48
C LEU A 71 -2.64 18.41 19.76
N PHE A 72 -2.44 19.56 20.41
CA PHE A 72 -1.13 20.08 20.81
C PHE A 72 -1.08 20.23 22.34
N SER A 73 -0.10 19.60 23.02
CA SER A 73 0.14 19.88 24.44
C SER A 73 0.93 21.19 24.58
N ALA A 74 0.68 21.92 25.67
CA ALA A 74 1.47 23.10 26.05
C ALA A 74 2.90 22.73 26.49
N ASN A 75 3.12 21.48 26.91
CA ASN A 75 4.40 21.00 27.42
C ASN A 75 4.88 19.82 26.58
N TRP A 76 5.82 20.06 25.66
CA TRP A 76 6.48 19.01 24.89
C TRP A 76 7.65 18.44 25.69
N THR A 77 7.75 17.11 25.79
CA THR A 77 8.86 16.43 26.49
C THR A 77 9.43 15.26 25.69
N LEU A 78 10.72 14.98 25.91
CA LEU A 78 11.43 13.81 25.40
C LEU A 78 11.62 12.72 26.47
N ASP A 79 11.07 12.91 27.67
CA ASP A 79 11.29 11.99 28.79
C ASP A 79 10.73 10.59 28.52
N ASN A 80 9.65 10.47 27.74
CA ASN A 80 9.10 9.18 27.34
C ASN A 80 10.13 8.35 26.56
N TYR A 81 10.88 8.98 25.64
CA TYR A 81 11.92 8.29 24.88
C TYR A 81 13.09 7.88 25.77
N ARG A 82 13.51 8.73 26.70
CA ARG A 82 14.57 8.39 27.66
C ARG A 82 14.19 7.21 28.54
N LYS A 83 12.96 7.21 29.09
CA LYS A 83 12.44 6.12 29.92
C LYS A 83 12.36 4.80 29.16
N VAL A 84 11.88 4.82 27.92
CA VAL A 84 11.77 3.58 27.13
C VAL A 84 13.15 2.98 26.89
N ILE A 85 14.18 3.81 26.63
CA ILE A 85 15.55 3.35 26.42
C ILE A 85 16.20 2.84 27.72
N SER A 86 15.94 3.49 28.87
CA SER A 86 16.54 3.09 30.15
C SER A 86 15.85 1.89 30.82
N ASP A 87 14.52 1.81 30.70
CA ASP A 87 13.70 0.91 31.53
C ASP A 87 13.33 -0.38 30.78
N MET A 88 13.46 -0.41 29.45
CA MET A 88 13.15 -1.58 28.63
C MET A 88 14.37 -2.04 27.82
N PRO A 89 14.61 -3.35 27.68
CA PRO A 89 15.68 -3.88 26.82
C PRO A 89 15.27 -3.83 25.34
N ILE A 90 15.05 -2.61 24.80
CA ILE A 90 14.57 -2.39 23.43
C ILE A 90 15.48 -3.10 22.42
N GLU A 91 16.80 -3.05 22.60
CA GLU A 91 17.77 -3.65 21.69
C GLU A 91 17.52 -5.15 21.50
N ARG A 92 17.26 -5.88 22.60
CA ARG A 92 16.97 -7.32 22.55
C ARG A 92 15.62 -7.59 21.91
N SER A 93 14.60 -6.81 22.25
CA SER A 93 13.26 -6.96 21.65
C SER A 93 13.29 -6.71 20.15
N TYR A 94 13.98 -5.67 19.71
CA TYR A 94 14.12 -5.34 18.29
C TYR A 94 14.92 -6.39 17.52
N PHE A 95 16.03 -6.85 18.09
CA PHE A 95 16.83 -7.94 17.50
C PHE A 95 16.02 -9.23 17.37
N ASN A 96 15.28 -9.63 18.42
CA ASN A 96 14.46 -10.83 18.39
C ASN A 96 13.37 -10.76 17.30
N SER A 97 12.71 -9.61 17.16
CA SER A 97 11.71 -9.40 16.11
C SER A 97 12.31 -9.49 14.70
N ILE A 98 13.45 -8.85 14.47
CA ILE A 98 14.14 -8.92 13.17
C ILE A 98 14.57 -10.35 12.88
N PHE A 99 15.23 -11.00 13.84
CA PHE A 99 15.72 -12.36 13.68
C PHE A 99 14.60 -13.33 13.31
N ILE A 100 13.50 -13.33 14.07
CA ILE A 100 12.36 -14.20 13.82
C ILE A 100 11.70 -13.87 12.48
N ALA A 101 11.49 -12.58 12.16
CA ALA A 101 10.88 -12.17 10.90
C ALA A 101 11.72 -12.59 9.68
N THR A 102 13.04 -12.43 9.75
CA THR A 102 13.97 -12.84 8.69
C THR A 102 13.99 -14.34 8.51
N VAL A 103 14.18 -15.10 9.60
CA VAL A 103 14.21 -16.57 9.53
C VAL A 103 12.89 -17.10 8.97
N ALA A 104 11.75 -16.63 9.49
CA ALA A 104 10.43 -17.04 9.01
C ALA A 104 10.24 -16.72 7.52
N THR A 105 10.65 -15.53 7.07
CA THR A 105 10.53 -15.12 5.67
C THR A 105 11.39 -15.99 4.77
N VAL A 106 12.65 -16.23 5.12
CA VAL A 106 13.56 -17.07 4.32
C VAL A 106 13.05 -18.50 4.24
N SER A 107 12.65 -19.09 5.37
CA SER A 107 12.08 -20.44 5.40
C SER A 107 10.80 -20.55 4.57
N THR A 108 9.94 -19.53 4.64
CA THR A 108 8.68 -19.48 3.87
C THR A 108 8.95 -19.36 2.39
N VAL A 109 9.82 -18.44 1.97
CA VAL A 109 10.18 -18.24 0.54
C VAL A 109 10.83 -19.50 -0.03
N PHE A 110 11.75 -20.11 0.71
CA PHE A 110 12.40 -21.36 0.28
C PHE A 110 11.37 -22.48 0.10
N SER A 111 10.51 -22.69 1.10
CA SER A 111 9.50 -23.75 1.07
C SER A 111 8.46 -23.50 -0.02
N ALA A 112 7.97 -22.27 -0.15
CA ALA A 112 7.00 -21.88 -1.16
C ALA A 112 7.57 -21.97 -2.57
N SER A 113 8.84 -21.62 -2.77
CA SER A 113 9.53 -21.77 -4.07
C SER A 113 9.69 -23.25 -4.44
N ALA A 114 10.13 -24.10 -3.50
CA ALA A 114 10.26 -25.53 -3.72
C ALA A 114 8.91 -26.19 -4.02
N ALA A 115 7.87 -25.89 -3.23
CA ALA A 115 6.52 -26.37 -3.46
C ALA A 115 5.95 -25.88 -4.79
N GLY A 116 6.16 -24.60 -5.13
CA GLY A 116 5.75 -24.02 -6.41
C GLY A 116 6.43 -24.68 -7.61
N PHE A 117 7.73 -25.00 -7.49
CA PHE A 117 8.45 -25.76 -8.53
C PHE A 117 7.85 -27.14 -8.73
N LEU A 118 7.63 -27.88 -7.63
CA LEU A 118 6.99 -29.20 -7.66
C LEU A 118 5.60 -29.10 -8.31
N PHE A 119 4.78 -28.13 -7.90
CA PHE A 119 3.46 -27.89 -8.48
C PHE A 119 3.48 -27.52 -9.97
N SER A 120 4.56 -26.89 -10.44
CA SER A 120 4.69 -26.54 -11.87
C SER A 120 5.15 -27.68 -12.75
N LYS A 121 5.88 -28.66 -12.21
CA LYS A 121 6.55 -29.72 -12.99
C LYS A 121 5.92 -31.09 -12.84
N LEU A 122 5.35 -31.40 -11.68
CA LEU A 122 4.66 -32.67 -11.48
C LEU A 122 3.22 -32.54 -11.97
N LYS A 123 2.73 -33.60 -12.65
CA LYS A 123 1.30 -33.74 -12.91
C LYS A 123 0.67 -34.43 -11.72
N PHE A 124 -0.08 -33.66 -10.93
CA PHE A 124 -1.04 -34.22 -9.97
C PHE A 124 -2.29 -34.62 -10.77
N TRP A 125 -2.92 -35.71 -10.36
CA TRP A 125 -3.96 -36.39 -11.14
C TRP A 125 -5.22 -35.53 -11.34
#